data_AF-A0A956AWD5-F1
#
_entry.id   AF-A0A956AWD5-F1
#
_cell.length_a   1.000
_cell.length_b   1.000
_cell.length_c   1.000
_cell.angle_alpha   90.00
_cell.angle_beta   90.00
_cell.angle_gamma   90.00
#
_symmetry.space_group_name_H-M   'P 1'
#
loop_
_entity.id
_entity.type
_entity.pdbx_description
1 polymer ?
#
loop_
_entity_poly.entity_id
_entity_poly.type
_entity_poly.pdbx_seq_one_letter_code
_entity_poly.pdbx_strand_id
1 'polypeptide(L)'
;TRFFEVDVLDAGGDSVPGGRLNADVWAINAHTFSYGTNTDFFVRVGDEATARVFVVDFQNMAGFRFQFLANTLGLRDFPRQSWCLQGDPDPETGLCTRAGEVRAATPEFSIFLNYPDPAPAQPPAPEIGNLQFNDEAGSATISPNGDGVQDTGEFSFNSNITGSYQIIIDTNRNGTFEAGTDKTLNGRARAGLNSGIVWDGTDQAGALVPEAQYAFQVRLIESEVHFPMNDIEFNDDGFLIREAFVGLPQQPARMFWDDRAVRLDNANFQHLIPETDDTLTTLPNGSNLGANPQRRRWSQYNEAGELGVRNGDVSLSMDTWVEGIAQSSTTVTCRLCQGPVGEIGVGPVDEILDADGDGIPDDVENAGCTNANVADTDMDGIDDGDEDTNGNGIHEPLLGETNPCDADTDDDGLDDGEELSRDEPTNPNDFDSDNDLIPDGAEVDNGTDPNNADSDGDGLNDGREVGADGVRDAGETDPNDPDSDDDGLRDGIEVDGNNPTNPLERDTDMDGLTDGAEDANGNGQVDPGETDPNIPDFDGDGVNDGDEVMNGTDPFDDD
;
A
#
# COMPACT_ATOMS: atom_id res chain seq x y z
N THR A 1 6.65 15.24 41.22
CA THR A 1 7.71 16.27 41.06
C THR A 1 8.93 15.89 41.89
N ARG A 2 9.70 14.91 41.45
CA ARG A 2 11.08 14.72 41.92
C ARG A 2 11.93 14.86 40.68
N PHE A 3 12.58 16.02 40.53
CA PHE A 3 13.63 16.20 39.54
C PHE A 3 14.91 15.64 40.17
N PHE A 4 15.66 14.87 39.40
CA PHE A 4 16.97 14.41 39.81
C PHE A 4 18.00 15.19 38.99
N GLU A 5 18.84 15.96 39.66
CA GLU A 5 20.07 16.49 39.09
C GLU A 5 21.18 15.51 39.48
N VAL A 6 21.96 15.02 38.50
CA VAL A 6 23.01 14.03 38.72
C VAL A 6 24.36 14.69 38.54
N ASP A 7 25.00 15.06 39.65
CA ASP A 7 26.37 15.53 39.68
C ASP A 7 27.34 14.35 39.82
N VAL A 8 28.30 14.23 38.91
CA VAL A 8 29.40 13.27 39.02
C VAL A 8 30.60 13.96 39.66
N LEU A 9 30.98 13.52 40.86
CA LEU A 9 32.10 14.07 41.62
C LEU A 9 33.29 13.11 41.62
N ASP A 10 34.52 13.64 41.67
CA ASP A 10 35.71 12.82 41.89
C ASP A 10 35.84 12.40 43.37
N ALA A 11 36.90 11.65 43.69
CA ALA A 11 37.17 11.24 45.07
C ALA A 11 37.44 12.43 46.04
N GLY A 12 37.70 13.63 45.52
CA GLY A 12 37.86 14.89 46.25
C GLY A 12 36.55 15.66 46.46
N GLY A 13 35.45 15.26 45.81
CA GLY A 13 34.15 15.93 45.88
C GLY A 13 34.00 17.11 44.91
N ASP A 14 34.97 17.31 44.02
CA ASP A 14 34.88 18.31 42.96
C ASP A 14 34.10 17.72 41.77
N SER A 15 33.31 18.55 41.09
CA SER A 15 32.59 18.14 39.88
C SER A 15 33.58 17.73 38.79
N VAL A 16 33.37 16.55 38.22
CA VAL A 16 34.18 16.04 37.11
C VAL A 16 33.53 16.51 35.80
N PRO A 17 34.19 17.37 35.02
CA PRO A 17 33.73 17.69 33.67
C PRO A 17 33.66 16.40 32.84
N GLY A 18 32.54 16.14 32.16
CA GLY A 18 32.37 14.92 31.35
C GLY A 18 31.96 13.66 32.14
N GLY A 19 31.14 13.82 33.19
CA GLY A 19 30.69 12.76 34.10
C GLY A 19 30.12 11.50 33.42
N ARG A 20 30.83 10.39 33.59
CA ARG A 20 30.75 9.08 32.92
C ARG A 20 29.59 8.18 33.38
N LEU A 21 28.39 8.73 33.58
CA LEU A 21 27.22 7.88 33.86
C LEU A 21 26.62 7.41 32.54
N ASN A 22 26.85 6.15 32.21
CA ASN A 22 26.26 5.46 31.07
C ASN A 22 25.54 4.17 31.49
N ALA A 23 24.56 3.79 30.68
CA ALA A 23 23.95 2.48 30.69
C ALA A 23 23.65 2.06 29.25
N ASP A 24 23.62 0.77 28.98
CA ASP A 24 23.28 0.25 27.65
C ASP A 24 21.76 0.25 27.42
N VAL A 25 20.99 0.33 28.51
CA VAL A 25 19.52 0.50 28.53
C VAL A 25 19.15 1.47 29.63
N TRP A 26 18.24 2.39 29.34
CA TRP A 26 17.59 3.23 30.34
C TRP A 26 16.14 2.80 30.52
N ALA A 27 15.79 2.32 31.71
CA ALA A 27 14.43 2.00 32.11
C ALA A 27 13.95 3.07 33.11
N ILE A 28 12.92 3.81 32.73
CA ILE A 28 12.46 4.99 33.47
C ILE A 28 11.01 4.77 33.88
N ASN A 29 10.76 4.90 35.18
CA ASN A 29 9.44 4.80 35.76
C ASN A 29 9.03 6.15 36.34
N ALA A 30 8.24 6.91 35.57
CA ALA A 30 7.79 8.24 35.98
C ALA A 30 6.55 8.18 36.88
N HIS A 31 5.82 7.05 36.90
CA HIS A 31 4.58 6.85 37.66
C HIS A 31 3.47 7.88 37.37
N THR A 32 3.57 8.65 36.29
CA THR A 32 2.60 9.64 35.86
C THR A 32 2.83 10.01 34.40
N PHE A 33 1.74 10.29 33.69
CA PHE A 33 1.75 10.81 32.33
C PHE A 33 1.76 12.35 32.29
N SER A 34 1.66 13.02 33.43
CA SER A 34 1.39 14.46 33.48
C SER A 34 2.62 15.35 33.33
N TYR A 35 3.83 14.78 33.36
CA TYR A 35 5.08 15.52 33.23
C TYR A 35 6.05 14.69 32.38
N GLY A 36 6.65 15.32 31.37
CA GLY A 36 7.69 14.68 30.57
C GLY A 36 9.08 14.75 31.20
N THR A 37 10.02 13.99 30.66
CA THR A 37 11.45 14.12 30.97
C THR A 37 12.01 15.42 30.39
N ASN A 38 13.13 15.90 30.96
CA ASN A 38 13.86 17.07 30.49
C ASN A 38 15.34 16.74 30.59
N THR A 39 15.81 15.91 29.66
CA THR A 39 17.18 15.37 29.63
C THR A 39 17.55 15.06 28.20
N ASP A 40 18.83 15.28 27.88
CA ASP A 40 19.41 14.85 26.62
C ASP A 40 20.24 13.60 26.91
N PHE A 41 20.01 12.54 26.14
CA PHE A 41 20.82 11.33 26.20
C PHE A 41 21.82 11.33 25.04
N PHE A 42 23.06 10.95 25.33
CA PHE A 42 24.16 10.94 24.36
C PHE A 42 24.55 9.50 24.06
N VAL A 43 24.37 9.05 22.84
CA VAL A 43 24.69 7.69 22.42
C VAL A 43 26.03 7.69 21.69
N ARG A 44 27.01 6.99 22.26
CA ARG A 44 28.35 6.86 21.69
C ARG A 44 28.42 5.62 20.81
N VAL A 45 28.69 5.79 19.53
CA VAL A 45 28.64 4.76 18.50
C VAL A 45 30.03 4.57 17.91
N GLY A 46 30.53 3.33 17.93
CA GLY A 46 31.91 3.00 17.54
C GLY A 46 32.88 2.99 18.73
N ASP A 47 34.15 2.71 18.44
CA ASP A 47 35.21 2.57 19.44
C ASP A 47 35.67 3.93 20.01
N GLU A 48 36.27 3.96 21.22
CA GLU A 48 36.65 5.22 21.90
C GLU A 48 37.52 6.17 21.06
N ALA A 49 38.28 5.62 20.11
CA ALA A 49 39.17 6.38 19.24
C ALA A 49 38.49 6.93 17.97
N THR A 50 37.26 6.52 17.65
CA THR A 50 36.59 6.83 16.38
C THR A 50 35.10 7.10 16.56
N ALA A 51 34.61 7.21 17.79
CA ALA A 51 33.18 7.20 18.04
C ALA A 51 32.47 8.48 17.57
N ARG A 52 31.25 8.31 17.08
CA ARG A 52 30.28 9.39 16.91
C ARG A 52 29.38 9.49 18.12
N VAL A 53 28.86 10.68 18.38
CA VAL A 53 27.95 10.90 19.50
C VAL A 53 26.65 11.44 18.96
N PHE A 54 25.56 10.70 19.15
CA PHE A 54 24.21 11.17 18.84
C PHE A 54 23.55 11.69 20.10
N VAL A 55 22.86 12.81 20.01
CA VAL A 55 22.00 13.33 21.06
C VAL A 55 20.58 12.92 20.72
N VAL A 56 19.96 12.20 21.66
CA VAL A 56 18.53 11.93 21.66
C VAL A 56 17.90 12.84 22.71
N ASP A 57 17.08 13.75 22.23
CA ASP A 57 16.42 14.78 23.00
C ASP A 57 15.11 14.24 23.57
N PHE A 58 15.06 14.05 24.88
CA PHE A 58 13.91 13.49 25.60
C PHE A 58 13.04 14.59 26.25
N GLN A 59 13.17 15.84 25.80
CA GLN A 59 12.37 16.95 26.32
C GLN A 59 10.87 16.66 26.13
N ASN A 60 10.10 16.85 27.19
CA ASN A 60 8.64 16.67 27.24
C ASN A 60 8.13 15.25 26.94
N MET A 61 9.01 14.25 26.84
CA MET A 61 8.62 12.86 26.66
C MET A 61 7.97 12.30 27.94
N ALA A 62 6.71 11.88 27.85
CA ALA A 62 5.95 11.32 28.95
C ALA A 62 5.66 9.84 28.71
N GLY A 63 5.82 9.03 29.77
CA GLY A 63 5.46 7.61 29.80
C GLY A 63 5.39 7.11 31.23
N PHE A 64 4.59 6.07 31.50
CA PHE A 64 4.47 5.54 32.87
C PHE A 64 5.69 4.71 33.24
N ARG A 65 6.05 3.72 32.39
CA ARG A 65 7.24 2.86 32.51
C ARG A 65 7.83 2.59 31.13
N PHE A 66 8.72 3.47 30.69
CA PHE A 66 9.30 3.35 29.35
C PHE A 66 10.77 2.92 29.38
N GLN A 67 11.21 2.37 28.25
CA GLN A 67 12.57 1.90 28.04
C GLN A 67 13.15 2.47 26.75
N PHE A 68 14.47 2.67 26.74
CA PHE A 68 15.22 3.14 25.59
C PHE A 68 16.58 2.45 25.52
N LEU A 69 16.95 2.00 24.32
CA LEU A 69 18.27 1.46 24.01
C LEU A 69 18.74 1.92 22.62
N ALA A 70 19.99 1.66 22.29
CA ALA A 70 20.53 1.94 20.96
C ALA A 70 21.31 0.75 20.39
N ASN A 71 21.11 0.47 19.09
CA ASN A 71 21.78 -0.63 18.38
C ASN A 71 21.89 -0.37 16.87
N THR A 72 22.50 -1.28 16.12
CA THR A 72 22.69 -1.16 14.66
C THR A 72 21.59 -1.77 13.79
N LEU A 73 20.62 -2.49 14.37
CA LEU A 73 19.64 -3.30 13.59
C LEU A 73 18.17 -2.96 13.86
N GLY A 74 17.90 -2.15 14.87
CA GLY A 74 16.54 -1.83 15.27
C GLY A 74 15.77 -2.99 15.89
N LEU A 75 14.49 -3.07 15.54
CA LEU A 75 13.56 -4.16 15.83
C LEU A 75 13.38 -5.02 14.56
N ARG A 76 14.25 -6.01 14.30
CA ARG A 76 14.24 -6.80 13.04
C ARG A 76 13.46 -8.12 13.10
N ASP A 77 12.64 -8.35 12.07
CA ASP A 77 11.87 -9.57 11.75
C ASP A 77 10.50 -9.70 12.45
N PHE A 78 9.43 -9.70 11.64
CA PHE A 78 8.01 -10.00 11.95
C PHE A 78 7.15 -8.85 12.55
N PRO A 79 6.37 -8.11 11.74
CA PRO A 79 5.51 -6.99 12.20
C PRO A 79 4.32 -7.41 13.08
N ARG A 80 4.05 -8.72 13.19
CA ARG A 80 2.92 -9.29 13.94
C ARG A 80 3.30 -9.93 15.28
N GLN A 81 4.54 -9.74 15.75
CA GLN A 81 5.06 -10.48 16.92
C GLN A 81 5.63 -9.55 18.01
N SER A 82 5.46 -10.01 19.26
CA SER A 82 5.88 -9.35 20.49
C SER A 82 7.40 -9.19 20.64
N TRP A 83 7.86 -7.98 21.01
CA TRP A 83 9.27 -7.67 21.30
C TRP A 83 9.53 -7.44 22.79
N CYS A 84 10.69 -7.90 23.28
CA CYS A 84 11.19 -7.55 24.59
C CYS A 84 12.45 -6.69 24.49
N LEU A 85 12.43 -5.47 25.03
CA LEU A 85 13.66 -4.73 25.31
C LEU A 85 14.27 -5.30 26.61
N GLN A 86 15.54 -5.69 26.57
CA GLN A 86 16.18 -6.40 27.69
C GLN A 86 16.19 -5.54 28.97
N GLY A 87 15.45 -5.96 30.00
CA GLY A 87 15.34 -5.18 31.24
C GLY A 87 14.21 -5.57 32.19
N ASP A 88 13.21 -6.33 31.73
CA ASP A 88 12.18 -6.93 32.60
C ASP A 88 12.14 -8.48 32.53
N PRO A 89 13.30 -9.19 32.61
CA PRO A 89 13.24 -10.62 32.85
C PRO A 89 12.63 -10.85 34.22
N ASP A 90 11.72 -11.82 34.32
CA ASP A 90 11.27 -12.31 35.61
C ASP A 90 12.52 -12.63 36.47
N PRO A 91 12.66 -12.02 37.66
CA PRO A 91 13.91 -12.07 38.43
C PRO A 91 14.24 -13.46 38.97
N GLU A 92 13.33 -14.45 38.89
CA GLU A 92 13.60 -15.84 39.23
C GLU A 92 14.02 -16.69 38.03
N THR A 93 13.55 -16.36 36.81
CA THR A 93 13.70 -17.25 35.64
C THR A 93 14.57 -16.69 34.51
N GLY A 94 14.79 -15.38 34.44
CA GLY A 94 15.68 -14.78 33.43
C GLY A 94 15.11 -14.74 32.00
N LEU A 95 13.82 -15.05 31.81
CA LEU A 95 13.13 -15.07 30.52
C LEU A 95 11.98 -14.04 30.50
N CYS A 96 11.63 -13.52 29.32
CA CYS A 96 10.33 -12.87 29.10
C CYS A 96 9.24 -13.91 29.29
N THR A 97 8.40 -13.76 30.31
CA THR A 97 7.53 -14.85 30.73
C THR A 97 6.33 -15.00 29.80
N ARG A 98 6.40 -16.05 28.95
CA ARG A 98 5.34 -16.92 28.40
C ARG A 98 5.22 -16.96 26.86
N ALA A 99 5.63 -18.13 26.34
CA ALA A 99 5.30 -18.76 25.06
C ALA A 99 5.61 -18.02 23.75
N GLY A 100 6.84 -18.19 23.26
CA GLY A 100 7.30 -17.82 21.92
C GLY A 100 8.83 -17.73 21.86
N GLU A 101 9.44 -17.80 20.67
CA GLU A 101 10.85 -17.42 20.52
C GLU A 101 11.03 -15.97 20.97
N VAL A 102 11.84 -15.75 22.00
CA VAL A 102 12.09 -14.40 22.55
C VAL A 102 12.93 -13.63 21.53
N ARG A 103 12.30 -12.73 20.77
CA ARG A 103 13.00 -11.74 19.93
C ARG A 103 13.30 -10.52 20.79
N ALA A 104 14.59 -10.27 21.01
CA ALA A 104 15.06 -9.20 21.86
C ALA A 104 15.88 -8.20 21.05
N ALA A 105 15.54 -6.92 21.17
CA ALA A 105 16.44 -5.87 20.71
C ALA A 105 17.66 -5.88 21.62
N THR A 106 18.81 -6.22 21.06
CA THR A 106 20.05 -6.31 21.84
C THR A 106 20.66 -4.91 21.93
N PRO A 107 20.88 -4.35 23.13
CA PRO A 107 21.58 -3.08 23.28
C PRO A 107 23.04 -3.24 22.86
N GLU A 108 23.54 -2.32 22.04
CA GLU A 108 24.92 -2.36 21.55
C GLU A 108 25.72 -1.12 21.90
N PHE A 109 25.04 0.01 22.07
CA PHE A 109 25.68 1.28 22.34
C PHE A 109 25.34 1.80 23.72
N SER A 110 26.36 2.21 24.45
CA SER A 110 26.18 2.88 25.74
C SER A 110 25.57 4.27 25.55
N ILE A 111 24.62 4.59 26.41
CA ILE A 111 23.86 5.82 26.45
C ILE A 111 24.26 6.61 27.70
N PHE A 112 24.78 7.82 27.50
CA PHE A 112 25.33 8.70 28.52
C PHE A 112 24.36 9.85 28.84
N LEU A 113 24.37 10.35 30.08
CA LEU A 113 23.60 11.56 30.47
C LEU A 113 24.27 12.89 30.08
N ASN A 114 25.55 12.85 29.70
CA ASN A 114 26.33 13.99 29.28
C ASN A 114 27.20 13.62 28.08
N TYR A 115 27.71 14.62 27.37
CA TYR A 115 28.65 14.37 26.28
C TYR A 115 29.87 13.55 26.80
N PRO A 116 30.22 12.44 26.16
CA PRO A 116 31.28 11.56 26.64
C PRO A 116 32.68 12.21 26.52
N ASP A 117 33.49 12.11 27.57
CA ASP A 117 34.87 12.64 27.67
C ASP A 117 35.91 11.51 27.88
N PRO A 118 37.06 11.48 27.16
CA PRO A 118 37.52 12.43 26.15
C PRO A 118 36.62 12.47 24.93
N ALA A 119 36.45 13.67 24.35
CA ALA A 119 35.76 13.83 23.08
C ALA A 119 36.37 12.84 22.06
N PRO A 120 35.53 12.01 21.42
CA PRO A 120 36.04 10.96 20.56
C PRO A 120 36.80 11.55 19.38
N ALA A 121 37.89 10.88 19.00
CA ALA A 121 38.63 11.27 17.82
C ALA A 121 37.81 10.97 16.57
N GLN A 122 38.06 11.75 15.51
CA GLN A 122 37.33 11.58 14.27
C GLN A 122 37.62 10.18 13.69
N PRO A 123 36.58 9.43 13.33
CA PRO A 123 36.72 8.13 12.69
C PRO A 123 37.55 8.21 11.40
N PRO A 124 38.35 7.18 11.07
CA PRO A 124 38.89 7.06 9.73
C PRO A 124 37.75 6.95 8.73
N ALA A 125 37.94 7.49 7.53
CA ALA A 125 36.97 7.30 6.46
C ALA A 125 36.75 5.78 6.24
N PRO A 126 35.49 5.32 6.07
CA PRO A 126 35.24 3.92 5.79
C PRO A 126 35.96 3.49 4.51
N GLU A 127 36.44 2.26 4.48
CA GLU A 127 37.09 1.65 3.33
C GLU A 127 36.64 0.20 3.20
N ILE A 128 36.26 -0.17 1.98
CA ILE A 128 35.92 -1.53 1.58
C ILE A 128 37.14 -2.09 0.84
N GLY A 129 37.59 -3.28 1.24
CA GLY A 129 38.65 -4.02 0.58
C GLY A 129 38.24 -5.46 0.31
N ASN A 130 38.97 -6.17 -0.56
CA ASN A 130 38.78 -7.61 -0.82
C ASN A 130 37.32 -8.04 -1.06
N LEU A 131 36.54 -7.20 -1.74
CA LEU A 131 35.15 -7.48 -2.09
C LEU A 131 35.06 -8.64 -3.10
N GLN A 132 34.23 -9.62 -2.81
CA GLN A 132 34.01 -10.85 -3.56
C GLN A 132 32.54 -11.28 -3.50
N PHE A 133 32.12 -12.07 -4.48
CA PHE A 133 30.85 -12.78 -4.51
C PHE A 133 31.13 -14.22 -4.96
N ASN A 134 30.68 -15.21 -4.19
CA ASN A 134 30.94 -16.62 -4.46
C ASN A 134 29.70 -17.48 -4.20
N ASP A 135 29.35 -18.39 -5.11
CA ASP A 135 28.38 -19.47 -4.88
C ASP A 135 28.97 -20.62 -4.04
N GLU A 136 28.14 -21.63 -3.75
CA GLU A 136 28.51 -22.84 -3.00
C GLU A 136 29.66 -23.64 -3.69
N ALA A 137 29.85 -23.47 -4.99
CA ALA A 137 30.93 -24.07 -5.79
C ALA A 137 32.20 -23.17 -5.90
N GLY A 138 32.20 -21.97 -5.30
CA GLY A 138 33.29 -21.01 -5.36
C GLY A 138 33.38 -20.24 -6.70
N SER A 139 32.25 -20.15 -7.41
CA SER A 139 32.06 -19.48 -8.69
C SER A 139 31.32 -18.15 -8.49
N ALA A 140 31.37 -17.26 -9.48
CA ALA A 140 30.79 -15.91 -9.39
C ALA A 140 29.44 -15.83 -10.15
N THR A 141 28.66 -16.93 -10.13
CA THR A 141 27.36 -17.02 -10.80
C THR A 141 26.32 -17.62 -9.88
N ILE A 142 25.07 -17.15 -9.95
CA ILE A 142 23.92 -17.81 -9.32
C ILE A 142 23.25 -18.64 -10.41
N SER A 143 23.65 -19.90 -10.51
CA SER A 143 23.09 -20.84 -11.47
C SER A 143 23.39 -22.25 -10.96
N PRO A 144 22.46 -23.22 -11.11
CA PRO A 144 22.77 -24.62 -10.85
C PRO A 144 24.04 -25.00 -11.58
N ASN A 145 25.07 -25.42 -10.85
CA ASN A 145 26.37 -25.77 -11.42
C ASN A 145 26.36 -27.09 -12.25
N GLY A 146 25.18 -27.53 -12.68
CA GLY A 146 24.91 -28.80 -13.35
C GLY A 146 24.57 -29.95 -12.38
N ASP A 147 24.29 -29.65 -11.12
CA ASP A 147 23.88 -30.59 -10.08
C ASP A 147 22.36 -30.68 -9.86
N GLY A 148 21.58 -29.80 -10.51
CA GLY A 148 20.12 -29.83 -10.48
C GLY A 148 19.52 -29.27 -9.18
N VAL A 149 20.26 -28.41 -8.46
CA VAL A 149 19.79 -27.69 -7.28
C VAL A 149 19.88 -26.19 -7.55
N GLN A 150 18.87 -25.41 -7.11
CA GLN A 150 18.95 -23.96 -7.16
C GLN A 150 20.04 -23.47 -6.20
N ASP A 151 21.12 -22.93 -6.77
CA ASP A 151 22.24 -22.40 -5.99
C ASP A 151 21.94 -20.98 -5.47
N THR A 152 22.48 -20.65 -4.29
CA THR A 152 22.52 -19.28 -3.76
C THR A 152 23.98 -18.79 -3.76
N GLY A 153 24.19 -17.47 -3.81
CA GLY A 153 25.54 -16.89 -3.80
C GLY A 153 25.79 -15.93 -2.64
N GLU A 154 27.03 -15.82 -2.21
CA GLU A 154 27.43 -15.13 -0.98
C GLU A 154 28.43 -14.00 -1.24
N PHE A 155 28.11 -12.78 -0.80
CA PHE A 155 29.08 -11.68 -0.75
C PHE A 155 30.04 -11.81 0.43
N SER A 156 31.29 -11.44 0.20
CA SER A 156 32.27 -11.21 1.26
C SER A 156 33.14 -9.98 0.98
N PHE A 157 33.53 -9.25 2.02
CA PHE A 157 34.42 -8.08 1.90
C PHE A 157 35.11 -7.77 3.23
N ASN A 158 36.25 -7.07 3.16
CA ASN A 158 36.92 -6.50 4.31
C ASN A 158 36.46 -5.06 4.56
N SER A 159 36.18 -4.74 5.83
CA SER A 159 35.93 -3.37 6.29
C SER A 159 37.06 -2.89 7.20
N ASN A 160 37.45 -1.62 7.11
CA ASN A 160 38.39 -1.01 8.06
C ASN A 160 37.69 -0.48 9.34
N ILE A 161 36.36 -0.48 9.37
CA ILE A 161 35.54 -0.02 10.49
C ILE A 161 34.49 -1.07 10.89
N THR A 162 33.90 -0.90 12.07
CA THR A 162 32.66 -1.57 12.47
C THR A 162 31.51 -0.61 12.20
N GLY A 163 30.40 -1.10 11.63
CA GLY A 163 29.27 -0.27 11.21
C GLY A 163 28.16 -1.12 10.60
N SER A 164 27.40 -0.57 9.65
CA SER A 164 26.46 -1.33 8.81
C SER A 164 26.96 -1.37 7.36
N TYR A 165 26.52 -2.38 6.62
CA TYR A 165 26.68 -2.42 5.18
C TYR A 165 25.33 -2.49 4.51
N GLN A 166 25.30 -1.97 3.29
CA GLN A 166 24.21 -2.11 2.35
C GLN A 166 24.81 -2.55 1.01
N ILE A 167 24.37 -3.70 0.50
CA ILE A 167 24.69 -4.16 -0.85
C ILE A 167 23.44 -3.93 -1.69
N ILE A 168 23.54 -3.05 -2.69
CA ILE A 168 22.48 -2.77 -3.64
C ILE A 168 22.86 -3.42 -4.96
N ILE A 169 22.03 -4.31 -5.46
CA ILE A 169 22.24 -5.02 -6.72
C ILE A 169 21.30 -4.40 -7.73
N ASP A 170 21.85 -3.79 -8.78
CA ASP A 170 21.13 -3.09 -9.85
C ASP A 170 20.39 -4.10 -10.73
N THR A 171 19.26 -4.59 -10.23
CA THR A 171 18.46 -5.67 -10.81
C THR A 171 17.67 -5.20 -12.04
N ASN A 172 17.39 -3.91 -12.16
CA ASN A 172 16.80 -3.34 -13.37
C ASN A 172 17.86 -2.96 -14.44
N ARG A 173 19.15 -3.02 -14.08
CA ARG A 173 20.32 -2.79 -14.97
C ARG A 173 20.35 -1.39 -15.57
N ASN A 174 19.82 -0.40 -14.86
CA ASN A 174 19.78 0.99 -15.33
C ASN A 174 21.06 1.78 -14.99
N GLY A 175 21.99 1.17 -14.25
CA GLY A 175 23.26 1.76 -13.84
C GLY A 175 23.17 2.69 -12.63
N THR A 176 21.99 2.77 -11.99
CA THR A 176 21.75 3.46 -10.73
C THR A 176 21.51 2.43 -9.62
N PHE A 177 21.67 2.85 -8.36
CA PHE A 177 21.60 1.95 -7.20
C PHE A 177 20.64 2.54 -6.16
N GLU A 178 19.36 2.14 -6.26
CA GLU A 178 18.22 2.70 -5.55
C GLU A 178 17.60 1.66 -4.61
N ALA A 179 17.79 1.83 -3.29
CA ALA A 179 17.43 0.81 -2.29
C ALA A 179 15.93 0.48 -2.12
N GLY A 180 15.05 1.09 -2.92
CA GLY A 180 13.62 0.77 -3.00
C GLY A 180 13.20 0.08 -4.29
N THR A 181 14.07 0.07 -5.31
CA THR A 181 13.79 -0.48 -6.64
C THR A 181 14.76 -1.61 -6.98
N ASP A 182 15.98 -1.52 -6.47
CA ASP A 182 17.04 -2.51 -6.63
C ASP A 182 17.12 -3.43 -5.41
N LYS A 183 17.53 -4.69 -5.62
CA LYS A 183 17.67 -5.66 -4.53
C LYS A 183 18.68 -5.16 -3.50
N THR A 184 18.21 -5.05 -2.26
CA THR A 184 19.01 -4.50 -1.16
C THR A 184 19.25 -5.54 -0.06
N LEU A 185 20.52 -5.84 0.20
CA LEU A 185 20.97 -6.70 1.29
C LEU A 185 21.64 -5.84 2.38
N ASN A 186 21.04 -5.80 3.56
CA ASN A 186 21.52 -5.02 4.69
C ASN A 186 22.05 -5.92 5.81
N GLY A 187 23.09 -5.47 6.51
CA GLY A 187 23.59 -6.17 7.68
C GLY A 187 24.69 -5.45 8.43
N ARG A 188 25.28 -6.14 9.41
CA ARG A 188 26.35 -5.59 10.25
C ARG A 188 27.72 -5.76 9.60
N ALA A 189 28.45 -4.67 9.49
CA ALA A 189 29.86 -4.69 9.11
C ALA A 189 30.75 -4.77 10.35
N ARG A 190 31.72 -5.69 10.33
CA ARG A 190 32.78 -5.83 11.33
C ARG A 190 34.10 -5.38 10.71
N ALA A 191 34.95 -4.74 11.51
CA ALA A 191 36.32 -4.50 11.10
C ALA A 191 37.04 -5.84 10.80
N GLY A 192 37.65 -5.95 9.63
CA GLY A 192 38.13 -7.22 9.07
C GLY A 192 37.13 -7.86 8.11
N LEU A 193 37.12 -9.19 8.03
CA LEU A 193 36.32 -9.95 7.06
C LEU A 193 34.84 -9.99 7.44
N ASN A 194 33.98 -9.69 6.47
CA ASN A 194 32.53 -9.86 6.47
C ASN A 194 32.19 -10.91 5.41
N SER A 195 31.38 -11.90 5.77
CA SER A 195 30.92 -13.00 4.91
C SER A 195 29.57 -13.51 5.43
N GLY A 196 28.92 -14.40 4.70
CA GLY A 196 27.61 -15.00 5.00
C GLY A 196 26.43 -14.22 4.43
N ILE A 197 26.67 -13.37 3.42
CA ILE A 197 25.69 -12.40 2.90
C ILE A 197 25.09 -12.95 1.61
N VAL A 198 23.94 -13.62 1.70
CA VAL A 198 23.39 -14.41 0.60
C VAL A 198 22.49 -13.57 -0.32
N TRP A 199 22.65 -13.76 -1.64
CA TRP A 199 21.70 -13.39 -2.68
C TRP A 199 21.20 -14.67 -3.37
N ASP A 200 19.90 -14.73 -3.57
CA ASP A 200 19.13 -15.86 -4.13
C ASP A 200 18.75 -15.65 -5.60
N GLY A 201 19.23 -14.59 -6.25
CA GLY A 201 18.89 -14.28 -7.64
C GLY A 201 17.53 -13.60 -7.80
N THR A 202 16.96 -13.05 -6.74
CA THR A 202 15.69 -12.30 -6.80
C THR A 202 15.90 -10.79 -6.75
N ASP A 203 14.93 -10.04 -7.28
CA ASP A 203 14.83 -8.60 -7.14
C ASP A 203 14.30 -8.21 -5.74
N GLN A 204 14.04 -6.91 -5.57
CA GLN A 204 13.56 -6.35 -4.31
C GLN A 204 12.16 -6.83 -3.92
N ALA A 205 11.31 -7.17 -4.89
CA ALA A 205 9.97 -7.73 -4.66
C ALA A 205 10.01 -9.24 -4.39
N GLY A 206 11.14 -9.89 -4.66
CA GLY A 206 11.31 -11.33 -4.50
C GLY A 206 11.12 -12.12 -5.78
N ALA A 207 10.87 -11.45 -6.92
CA ALA A 207 10.78 -12.09 -8.23
C ALA A 207 12.18 -12.44 -8.76
N LEU A 208 12.31 -13.54 -9.51
CA LEU A 208 13.59 -13.94 -10.08
C LEU A 208 14.05 -12.94 -11.15
N VAL A 209 15.33 -12.54 -11.10
CA VAL A 209 15.87 -11.63 -12.11
C VAL A 209 16.30 -12.41 -13.36
N PRO A 210 16.10 -11.87 -14.58
CA PRO A 210 16.46 -12.56 -15.83
C PRO A 210 17.94 -12.94 -15.93
N GLU A 211 18.28 -13.84 -16.86
CA GLU A 211 19.68 -14.17 -17.17
C GLU A 211 20.45 -12.90 -17.57
N ALA A 212 21.36 -12.46 -16.72
CA ALA A 212 22.17 -11.30 -16.98
C ALA A 212 23.36 -11.18 -16.03
N GLN A 213 24.17 -10.15 -16.31
CA GLN A 213 25.15 -9.64 -15.38
C GLN A 213 24.56 -8.46 -14.62
N TYR A 214 24.65 -8.54 -13.30
CA TYR A 214 24.11 -7.52 -12.41
C TYR A 214 25.24 -6.75 -11.76
N ALA A 215 25.17 -5.43 -11.86
CA ALA A 215 26.08 -4.56 -11.14
C ALA A 215 25.64 -4.51 -9.68
N PHE A 216 26.59 -4.26 -8.79
CA PHE A 216 26.25 -4.02 -7.39
C PHE A 216 27.11 -2.93 -6.80
N GLN A 217 26.56 -2.27 -5.79
CA GLN A 217 27.22 -1.28 -4.99
C GLN A 217 27.21 -1.73 -3.55
N VAL A 218 28.40 -1.83 -2.96
CA VAL A 218 28.52 -1.98 -1.51
C VAL A 218 28.74 -0.61 -0.91
N ARG A 219 27.83 -0.21 -0.03
CA ARG A 219 27.95 0.95 0.84
C ARG A 219 28.33 0.47 2.22
N LEU A 220 29.41 1.03 2.75
CA LEU A 220 29.80 0.87 4.13
C LEU A 220 29.43 2.16 4.85
N ILE A 221 28.54 2.01 5.83
CA ILE A 221 27.99 3.10 6.62
C ILE A 221 28.61 2.99 8.00
N GLU A 222 29.27 4.06 8.42
CA GLU A 222 30.00 4.07 9.68
C GLU A 222 29.08 3.93 10.89
N SER A 223 27.91 4.57 10.84
CA SER A 223 26.94 4.52 11.91
C SER A 223 25.54 4.74 11.35
N GLU A 224 24.82 3.66 11.05
CA GLU A 224 23.35 3.65 11.12
C GLU A 224 22.99 3.15 12.52
N VAL A 225 22.22 3.96 13.25
CA VAL A 225 21.99 3.75 14.68
C VAL A 225 20.51 3.83 14.93
N HIS A 226 19.96 2.71 15.34
CA HIS A 226 18.59 2.58 15.77
C HIS A 226 18.45 2.87 17.26
N PHE A 227 17.26 3.34 17.60
CA PHE A 227 16.82 3.83 18.89
C PHE A 227 15.48 3.19 19.25
N PRO A 228 15.44 1.87 19.52
CA PRO A 228 14.23 1.23 20.01
C PRO A 228 13.77 1.79 21.35
N MET A 229 12.46 2.05 21.42
CA MET A 229 11.78 2.61 22.57
C MET A 229 10.49 1.83 22.85
N ASN A 230 10.13 1.64 24.12
CA ASN A 230 8.92 0.92 24.51
C ASN A 230 8.10 1.73 25.54
N ASP A 231 6.77 1.67 25.42
CA ASP A 231 5.77 2.25 26.35
C ASP A 231 5.91 3.79 26.48
N ILE A 232 6.23 4.44 25.35
CA ILE A 232 6.25 5.89 25.23
C ILE A 232 4.84 6.36 24.91
N GLU A 233 4.30 7.24 25.73
CA GLU A 233 2.91 7.64 25.56
C GLU A 233 2.80 8.84 24.62
N PHE A 234 3.42 9.96 24.97
CA PHE A 234 3.39 11.12 24.09
C PHE A 234 4.62 11.99 24.21
N ASN A 235 4.90 12.70 23.12
CA ASN A 235 5.85 13.78 23.04
C ASN A 235 5.30 14.86 22.09
N ASP A 236 4.65 15.87 22.68
CA ASP A 236 3.95 16.94 21.94
C ASP A 236 4.88 17.77 21.03
N ASP A 237 6.16 17.87 21.38
CA ASP A 237 7.15 18.67 20.64
C ASP A 237 8.01 17.82 19.67
N GLY A 238 7.82 16.50 19.71
CA GLY A 238 8.59 15.52 18.96
C GLY A 238 9.98 15.23 19.52
N PHE A 239 10.49 14.05 19.17
CA PHE A 239 11.85 13.59 19.37
C PHE A 239 12.81 14.30 18.43
N LEU A 240 13.92 14.80 18.97
CA LEU A 240 15.03 15.30 18.18
C LEU A 240 16.19 14.33 18.30
N ILE A 241 16.68 13.83 17.17
CA ILE A 241 17.93 13.08 17.12
C ILE A 241 18.91 13.84 16.24
N ARG A 242 20.12 14.08 16.76
CA ARG A 242 21.15 14.86 16.07
C ARG A 242 22.54 14.35 16.41
N GLU A 243 23.47 14.44 15.48
CA GLU A 243 24.88 14.19 15.79
C GLU A 243 25.48 15.39 16.55
N ALA A 244 26.11 15.15 17.71
CA ALA A 244 26.83 16.14 18.48
C ALA A 244 28.28 16.26 18.00
N PHE A 245 28.54 17.31 17.23
CA PHE A 245 29.87 17.71 16.80
C PHE A 245 30.38 18.96 17.52
N VAL A 246 31.71 19.06 17.66
CA VAL A 246 32.36 20.32 18.02
C VAL A 246 32.61 21.15 16.75
N GLY A 247 31.66 21.98 16.35
CA GLY A 247 31.84 23.03 15.33
C GLY A 247 30.94 22.93 14.09
N LEU A 248 30.02 23.90 13.99
CA LEU A 248 28.94 24.13 13.01
C LEU A 248 27.58 23.45 13.34
N PRO A 249 26.45 24.18 13.32
CA PRO A 249 25.12 23.62 13.57
C PRO A 249 24.60 22.93 12.30
N GLN A 250 24.35 21.62 12.37
CA GLN A 250 23.51 20.93 11.40
C GLN A 250 22.04 21.04 11.83
N GLN A 251 21.13 21.12 10.85
CA GLN A 251 19.68 21.17 11.10
C GLN A 251 19.25 19.83 11.75
N PRO A 252 18.66 19.84 12.96
CA PRO A 252 18.21 18.60 13.60
C PRO A 252 17.01 18.00 12.85
N ALA A 253 16.95 16.67 12.75
CA ALA A 253 15.74 15.97 12.32
C ALA A 253 14.69 16.03 13.45
N ARG A 254 13.48 16.50 13.16
CA ARG A 254 12.33 16.56 14.08
C ARG A 254 11.39 15.39 13.83
N MET A 255 11.01 14.67 14.89
CA MET A 255 10.18 13.46 14.77
C MET A 255 9.02 13.45 15.78
N PHE A 256 7.75 13.57 15.37
CA PHE A 256 6.60 13.64 16.31
C PHE A 256 6.04 12.25 16.74
N TRP A 257 5.55 12.10 17.98
CA TRP A 257 4.90 10.87 18.53
C TRP A 257 3.78 11.19 19.55
N ASP A 258 2.61 10.55 19.43
CA ASP A 258 1.46 10.67 20.36
C ASP A 258 0.57 9.41 20.29
N ASP A 259 0.48 8.63 21.37
CA ASP A 259 -0.36 7.43 21.46
C ASP A 259 -1.65 7.61 22.30
N ARG A 260 -1.90 8.81 22.86
CA ARG A 260 -3.01 9.10 23.80
C ARG A 260 -4.41 8.81 23.25
N ALA A 261 -4.53 8.61 21.93
CA ALA A 261 -5.78 8.37 21.22
C ALA A 261 -6.02 6.89 20.84
N VAL A 262 -5.08 5.98 21.10
CA VAL A 262 -5.28 4.54 20.82
C VAL A 262 -6.16 3.93 21.91
N ARG A 263 -7.48 4.04 21.76
CA ARG A 263 -8.46 3.35 22.60
C ARG A 263 -8.81 2.00 21.99
N LEU A 264 -8.58 0.92 22.72
CA LEU A 264 -9.07 -0.42 22.38
C LEU A 264 -10.52 -0.65 22.87
N ASP A 265 -11.46 0.26 22.57
CA ASP A 265 -12.85 0.15 23.05
C ASP A 265 -13.90 -0.25 22.01
N ASN A 266 -13.51 -0.78 20.84
CA ASN A 266 -14.46 -1.39 19.89
C ASN A 266 -14.06 -2.81 19.47
N ALA A 267 -15.05 -3.71 19.43
CA ALA A 267 -14.89 -5.16 19.27
C ALA A 267 -14.44 -5.66 17.88
N ASN A 268 -14.08 -4.77 16.96
CA ASN A 268 -13.64 -5.11 15.61
C ASN A 268 -12.27 -4.45 15.34
N PHE A 269 -11.19 -5.19 15.61
CA PHE A 269 -9.82 -4.74 15.37
C PHE A 269 -9.32 -5.26 14.01
N GLN A 270 -9.43 -4.44 12.97
CA GLN A 270 -8.60 -4.56 11.77
C GLN A 270 -7.62 -3.39 11.74
N HIS A 271 -6.33 -3.75 11.75
CA HIS A 271 -5.17 -3.02 11.24
C HIS A 271 -5.22 -1.48 11.25
N LEU A 272 -4.58 -0.84 12.23
CA LEU A 272 -4.35 0.61 12.20
C LEU A 272 -3.12 1.03 11.37
N ILE A 273 -2.31 0.10 10.85
CA ILE A 273 -1.19 0.42 9.93
C ILE A 273 -1.02 -0.75 8.94
N PRO A 274 -1.32 -0.59 7.64
CA PRO A 274 -1.01 -1.57 6.60
C PRO A 274 0.49 -1.78 6.41
N GLU A 275 0.90 -3.01 6.05
CA GLU A 275 2.31 -3.43 5.93
C GLU A 275 3.04 -2.87 4.70
N THR A 276 2.35 -2.22 3.76
CA THR A 276 2.88 -1.93 2.42
C THR A 276 3.43 -0.52 2.19
N ASP A 277 3.37 0.40 3.16
CA ASP A 277 3.75 1.77 2.84
C ASP A 277 4.65 2.48 3.85
N ASP A 278 5.82 2.88 3.36
CA ASP A 278 6.67 3.93 3.92
C ASP A 278 6.02 5.32 3.73
N THR A 279 4.79 5.40 3.22
CA THR A 279 3.99 6.63 3.21
C THR A 279 3.46 6.94 4.61
N LEU A 280 4.23 7.72 5.36
CA LEU A 280 3.81 9.07 5.74
C LEU A 280 2.31 9.27 6.06
N THR A 281 1.76 8.48 6.98
CA THR A 281 0.42 8.73 7.52
C THR A 281 0.48 9.96 8.42
N THR A 282 -0.29 10.99 8.08
CA THR A 282 -0.44 12.20 8.89
C THR A 282 -0.96 11.83 10.27
N LEU A 283 -0.17 12.11 11.31
CA LEU A 283 -0.63 12.04 12.70
C LEU A 283 -1.85 12.96 12.90
N PRO A 284 -2.70 12.72 13.92
CA PRO A 284 -3.94 13.47 14.17
C PRO A 284 -3.81 15.00 14.35
N ASN A 285 -2.59 15.55 14.33
CA ASN A 285 -2.30 16.98 14.41
C ASN A 285 -1.62 17.57 13.15
N GLY A 286 -1.62 16.87 12.02
CA GLY A 286 -1.23 17.46 10.72
C GLY A 286 0.25 17.83 10.58
N SER A 287 1.16 17.15 11.28
CA SER A 287 2.59 17.30 11.05
C SER A 287 3.03 16.52 9.80
N ASN A 288 3.07 17.20 8.65
CA ASN A 288 3.68 16.66 7.43
C ASN A 288 5.18 16.40 7.65
N LEU A 289 5.61 15.15 7.49
CA LEU A 289 7.02 14.78 7.38
C LEU A 289 7.47 15.04 5.93
N GLY A 290 8.59 15.74 5.73
CA GLY A 290 9.16 15.93 4.39
C GLY A 290 9.90 14.68 3.89
N ALA A 291 10.25 14.67 2.59
CA ALA A 291 10.74 13.50 1.83
C ALA A 291 12.07 12.84 2.27
N ASN A 292 12.69 13.26 3.39
CA ASN A 292 13.64 12.45 4.19
C ASN A 292 13.99 13.23 5.47
N PRO A 293 13.82 12.68 6.69
CA PRO A 293 15.02 12.24 7.41
C PRO A 293 14.73 11.11 8.42
N GLN A 294 15.05 9.88 8.03
CA GLN A 294 15.36 8.71 8.89
C GLN A 294 14.13 8.02 9.54
N ARG A 295 13.81 6.84 8.99
CA ARG A 295 12.46 6.24 8.98
C ARG A 295 12.08 5.55 10.32
N ARG A 296 10.91 4.90 10.42
CA ARG A 296 10.34 4.35 11.68
C ARG A 296 9.54 3.06 11.49
N ARG A 297 9.41 2.22 12.54
CA ARG A 297 8.53 1.00 12.56
C ARG A 297 7.84 0.80 13.92
N TRP A 298 6.67 0.14 13.92
CA TRP A 298 5.73 0.04 15.07
C TRP A 298 5.30 -1.42 15.32
N SER A 299 5.16 -1.89 16.57
CA SER A 299 4.68 -3.25 16.91
C SER A 299 3.89 -3.35 18.23
N GLN A 300 2.95 -4.30 18.36
CA GLN A 300 2.09 -4.55 19.55
C GLN A 300 2.46 -5.83 20.35
N TYR A 301 2.08 -5.91 21.64
CA TYR A 301 2.20 -7.10 22.51
C TYR A 301 0.82 -7.56 23.02
N ASN A 302 0.46 -8.85 22.88
CA ASN A 302 -0.61 -9.47 23.69
C ASN A 302 -0.25 -10.91 24.15
N GLU A 303 -0.72 -11.30 25.34
CA GLU A 303 -0.21 -12.43 26.14
C GLU A 303 -0.61 -13.86 25.69
N ALA A 304 -1.41 -14.04 24.64
CA ALA A 304 -1.88 -15.41 24.32
C ALA A 304 -2.41 -15.67 22.90
N GLY A 305 -2.45 -14.71 21.98
CA GLY A 305 -3.14 -14.92 20.69
C GLY A 305 -4.64 -15.30 20.83
N GLU A 306 -5.24 -15.10 22.02
CA GLU A 306 -6.66 -15.30 22.27
C GLU A 306 -7.28 -14.06 22.94
N LEU A 307 -8.43 -13.65 22.41
CA LEU A 307 -9.23 -12.49 22.82
C LEU A 307 -9.67 -12.60 24.29
N GLY A 308 -9.03 -11.80 25.16
CA GLY A 308 -9.36 -11.78 26.59
C GLY A 308 -8.83 -10.55 27.32
N VAL A 309 -9.58 -9.44 27.22
CA VAL A 309 -9.35 -8.17 27.90
C VAL A 309 -9.15 -8.33 29.41
N ARG A 310 -8.03 -7.83 29.94
CA ARG A 310 -7.99 -7.27 31.30
C ARG A 310 -7.54 -5.81 31.18
N ASN A 311 -8.33 -4.89 31.74
CA ASN A 311 -7.99 -3.48 31.91
C ASN A 311 -6.51 -3.27 32.27
N GLY A 312 -5.72 -2.70 31.36
CA GLY A 312 -4.31 -2.32 31.56
C GLY A 312 -3.71 -1.79 30.25
N ASP A 313 -2.74 -0.87 30.36
CA ASP A 313 -1.93 -0.37 29.24
C ASP A 313 -1.39 -1.52 28.38
N VAL A 314 -1.45 -1.35 27.06
CA VAL A 314 -0.74 -2.22 26.12
C VAL A 314 0.50 -1.48 25.67
N SER A 315 1.68 -1.99 26.06
CA SER A 315 2.95 -1.35 25.70
C SER A 315 3.22 -1.45 24.21
N LEU A 316 3.45 -0.29 23.57
CA LEU A 316 3.85 -0.17 22.17
C LEU A 316 5.35 0.04 22.05
N SER A 317 5.96 -0.60 21.04
CA SER A 317 7.37 -0.40 20.71
C SER A 317 7.53 0.40 19.41
N MET A 318 8.41 1.39 19.44
CA MET A 318 8.82 2.22 18.31
C MET A 318 10.30 1.99 18.03
N ASP A 319 10.65 1.89 16.75
CA ASP A 319 12.03 1.93 16.28
C ASP A 319 12.25 3.20 15.43
N THR A 320 13.29 3.96 15.77
CA THR A 320 13.73 5.16 15.02
C THR A 320 15.22 5.02 14.76
N TRP A 321 15.77 5.64 13.71
CA TRP A 321 17.22 5.54 13.47
C TRP A 321 17.83 6.81 12.91
N VAL A 322 19.16 6.90 12.97
CA VAL A 322 19.95 7.96 12.33
C VAL A 322 21.22 7.47 11.64
N GLU A 323 21.73 8.26 10.70
CA GLU A 323 22.97 7.99 9.96
C GLU A 323 24.03 9.07 10.24
N GLY A 324 25.15 8.70 10.87
CA GLY A 324 26.33 9.56 11.03
C GLY A 324 27.28 9.39 9.85
N ILE A 325 27.42 10.42 9.01
CA ILE A 325 28.01 10.24 7.68
C ILE A 325 29.53 10.38 7.72
N ALA A 326 30.21 9.24 7.69
CA ALA A 326 31.26 9.00 6.69
C ALA A 326 30.83 7.72 5.96
N GLN A 327 30.81 7.76 4.63
CA GLN A 327 30.37 6.65 3.80
C GLN A 327 31.46 6.31 2.79
N SER A 328 31.61 5.02 2.53
CA SER A 328 32.43 4.53 1.42
C SER A 328 31.56 3.67 0.55
N SER A 329 31.51 4.00 -0.73
CA SER A 329 30.84 3.19 -1.72
C SER A 329 31.87 2.64 -2.69
N THR A 330 31.78 1.34 -2.94
CA THR A 330 32.49 0.71 -4.04
C THR A 330 31.46 0.16 -5.00
N THR A 331 31.41 0.76 -6.19
CA THR A 331 30.58 0.28 -7.29
C THR A 331 31.39 -0.69 -8.14
N VAL A 332 30.81 -1.85 -8.38
CA VAL A 332 31.38 -2.92 -9.18
C VAL A 332 30.45 -3.16 -10.37
N THR A 333 31.00 -2.99 -11.58
CA THR A 333 30.37 -3.31 -12.87
C THR A 333 31.33 -4.26 -13.59
N CYS A 334 30.84 -5.28 -14.30
CA CYS A 334 31.69 -6.42 -14.61
C CYS A 334 31.81 -6.84 -16.08
N ARG A 335 33.05 -7.19 -16.47
CA ARG A 335 33.43 -8.02 -17.62
C ARG A 335 34.84 -8.61 -17.38
N LEU A 336 34.92 -9.82 -16.79
CA LEU A 336 36.11 -10.63 -16.43
C LEU A 336 36.95 -10.15 -15.24
N CYS A 337 36.80 -10.76 -14.06
CA CYS A 337 37.76 -10.46 -13.00
C CYS A 337 38.21 -11.64 -12.12
N GLN A 338 39.51 -11.90 -12.22
CA GLN A 338 40.35 -12.03 -11.03
C GLN A 338 41.19 -10.76 -10.89
N GLY A 339 41.05 -10.10 -9.73
CA GLY A 339 41.51 -8.73 -9.44
C GLY A 339 40.40 -8.00 -8.64
N PRO A 340 40.67 -6.84 -7.99
CA PRO A 340 39.59 -6.11 -7.31
C PRO A 340 38.51 -5.78 -8.33
N VAL A 341 37.24 -5.96 -7.94
CA VAL A 341 36.02 -5.92 -8.77
C VAL A 341 35.84 -7.23 -9.54
N GLY A 342 34.68 -7.93 -9.49
CA GLY A 342 34.36 -9.21 -10.16
C GLY A 342 32.85 -9.48 -10.26
N GLU A 343 32.44 -10.46 -11.07
CA GLU A 343 31.14 -10.57 -11.81
C GLU A 343 30.05 -11.29 -10.99
N ILE A 344 28.76 -11.00 -11.19
CA ILE A 344 27.68 -11.91 -10.82
C ILE A 344 26.88 -12.24 -12.07
N GLY A 345 26.96 -13.48 -12.55
CA GLY A 345 26.12 -13.96 -13.65
C GLY A 345 24.95 -14.77 -13.12
N VAL A 346 23.73 -14.39 -13.46
CA VAL A 346 22.55 -15.24 -13.26
C VAL A 346 22.36 -16.02 -14.55
N GLY A 347 22.38 -17.36 -14.49
CA GLY A 347 22.24 -18.29 -15.63
C GLY A 347 20.78 -18.65 -15.92
N PRO A 348 20.49 -19.45 -16.97
CA PRO A 348 19.12 -19.82 -17.31
C PRO A 348 18.41 -20.50 -16.13
N VAL A 349 17.24 -19.97 -15.81
CA VAL A 349 16.26 -20.56 -14.90
C VAL A 349 15.52 -21.61 -15.73
N ASP A 350 15.67 -22.87 -15.37
CA ASP A 350 14.89 -24.01 -15.88
C ASP A 350 14.83 -24.91 -14.63
N GLU A 351 13.74 -25.05 -13.87
CA GLU A 351 12.31 -25.06 -14.18
C GLU A 351 11.52 -24.58 -12.92
N ILE A 352 10.70 -23.53 -13.00
CA ILE A 352 9.31 -23.67 -12.50
C ILE A 352 8.61 -24.27 -13.70
N LEU A 353 8.05 -25.48 -13.56
CA LEU A 353 7.26 -26.02 -14.66
C LEU A 353 6.04 -25.11 -14.80
N ASP A 354 5.85 -24.60 -16.01
CA ASP A 354 4.72 -23.81 -16.50
C ASP A 354 4.54 -24.33 -17.93
N ALA A 355 3.77 -25.42 -18.05
CA ALA A 355 3.85 -26.30 -19.22
C ALA A 355 3.12 -25.75 -20.46
N ASP A 356 2.22 -24.79 -20.29
CA ASP A 356 1.53 -24.04 -21.35
C ASP A 356 2.06 -22.60 -21.51
N GLY A 357 2.70 -22.02 -20.49
CA GLY A 357 3.40 -20.75 -20.57
C GLY A 357 2.50 -19.53 -20.31
N ASP A 358 1.39 -19.70 -19.58
CA ASP A 358 0.43 -18.63 -19.26
C ASP A 358 0.88 -17.74 -18.09
N GLY A 359 1.91 -18.16 -17.34
CA GLY A 359 2.45 -17.41 -16.21
C GLY A 359 2.03 -17.94 -14.84
N ILE A 360 1.17 -18.96 -14.77
CA ILE A 360 0.88 -19.70 -13.54
C ILE A 360 1.80 -20.93 -13.45
N PRO A 361 2.44 -21.19 -12.29
CA PRO A 361 3.20 -22.42 -12.09
C PRO A 361 2.33 -23.70 -12.09
N ASP A 362 2.80 -24.79 -12.71
CA ASP A 362 2.16 -26.11 -12.72
C ASP A 362 1.71 -26.55 -11.31
N ASP A 363 2.48 -26.26 -10.26
CA ASP A 363 2.16 -26.67 -8.89
C ASP A 363 1.04 -25.84 -8.23
N VAL A 364 0.85 -24.60 -8.69
CA VAL A 364 -0.29 -23.75 -8.35
C VAL A 364 -1.54 -24.27 -9.06
N GLU A 365 -1.45 -24.53 -10.36
CA GLU A 365 -2.58 -25.01 -11.17
C GLU A 365 -3.04 -26.41 -10.74
N ASN A 366 -2.10 -27.33 -10.49
CA ASN A 366 -2.42 -28.67 -9.96
C ASN A 366 -3.08 -28.64 -8.57
N ALA A 367 -2.96 -27.52 -7.84
CA ALA A 367 -3.62 -27.31 -6.56
C ALA A 367 -4.93 -26.50 -6.68
N GLY A 368 -5.11 -25.79 -7.80
CA GLY A 368 -6.27 -24.97 -8.16
C GLY A 368 -7.27 -25.69 -9.06
N CYS A 369 -8.00 -24.91 -9.86
CA CYS A 369 -8.98 -25.39 -10.83
C CYS A 369 -8.49 -25.33 -12.29
N THR A 370 -7.44 -24.56 -12.55
CA THR A 370 -6.75 -24.40 -13.84
C THR A 370 -5.96 -25.65 -14.23
N ASN A 371 -5.52 -25.72 -15.48
CA ASN A 371 -4.86 -26.90 -16.04
C ASN A 371 -3.54 -26.54 -16.69
N ALA A 372 -2.46 -27.00 -16.04
CA ALA A 372 -1.03 -26.85 -16.39
C ALA A 372 -0.55 -27.29 -17.78
N ASN A 373 -1.45 -27.53 -18.74
CA ASN A 373 -1.09 -27.77 -20.13
C ASN A 373 -2.05 -27.05 -21.09
N VAL A 374 -2.87 -26.15 -20.58
CA VAL A 374 -3.90 -25.38 -21.27
C VAL A 374 -3.88 -23.97 -20.68
N ALA A 375 -3.27 -23.03 -21.42
CA ALA A 375 -3.13 -21.64 -21.02
C ALA A 375 -4.45 -20.88 -20.79
N ASP A 376 -5.59 -21.44 -21.18
CA ASP A 376 -6.94 -20.83 -21.16
C ASP A 376 -7.90 -21.99 -20.87
N THR A 377 -8.16 -22.20 -19.58
CA THR A 377 -8.79 -23.39 -19.02
C THR A 377 -10.28 -23.47 -19.36
N ASP A 378 -10.99 -22.35 -19.34
CA ASP A 378 -12.44 -22.27 -19.59
C ASP A 378 -12.79 -21.86 -21.04
N MET A 379 -11.80 -21.44 -21.83
CA MET A 379 -11.89 -21.18 -23.26
C MET A 379 -12.66 -19.91 -23.63
N ASP A 380 -12.62 -18.90 -22.78
CA ASP A 380 -13.26 -17.60 -22.98
C ASP A 380 -12.40 -16.64 -23.85
N GLY A 381 -11.10 -16.96 -24.01
CA GLY A 381 -10.14 -16.20 -24.79
C GLY A 381 -9.18 -15.34 -23.99
N ILE A 382 -9.19 -15.42 -22.67
CA ILE A 382 -8.19 -14.88 -21.74
C ILE A 382 -7.30 -16.04 -21.26
N ASP A 383 -6.00 -15.81 -21.09
CA ASP A 383 -5.11 -16.84 -20.55
C ASP A 383 -5.25 -16.87 -19.01
N ASP A 384 -5.20 -18.04 -18.37
CA ASP A 384 -5.44 -18.22 -16.92
C ASP A 384 -4.57 -17.27 -16.07
N GLY A 385 -3.33 -17.03 -16.49
CA GLY A 385 -2.39 -16.12 -15.80
C GLY A 385 -2.68 -14.63 -15.99
N ASP A 386 -3.44 -14.24 -17.01
CA ASP A 386 -3.97 -12.88 -17.17
C ASP A 386 -5.20 -12.65 -16.25
N GLU A 387 -5.91 -13.72 -15.91
CA GLU A 387 -7.05 -13.71 -14.98
C GLU A 387 -6.60 -13.78 -13.52
N ASP A 388 -5.64 -14.67 -13.19
CA ASP A 388 -4.91 -14.71 -11.92
C ASP A 388 -3.61 -13.89 -12.01
N THR A 389 -3.75 -12.57 -12.16
CA THR A 389 -2.62 -11.65 -12.40
C THR A 389 -1.49 -11.72 -11.36
N ASN A 390 -1.78 -12.26 -10.17
CA ASN A 390 -0.81 -12.40 -9.09
C ASN A 390 -0.23 -13.83 -8.96
N GLY A 391 -0.76 -14.79 -9.73
CA GLY A 391 -0.25 -16.14 -9.93
C GLY A 391 -0.31 -17.01 -8.69
N ASN A 392 -1.29 -16.79 -7.80
CA ASN A 392 -1.40 -17.50 -6.52
C ASN A 392 -2.43 -18.64 -6.51
N GLY A 393 -3.22 -18.78 -7.59
CA GLY A 393 -4.27 -19.77 -7.79
C GLY A 393 -5.54 -19.51 -6.99
N ILE A 394 -5.81 -18.27 -6.59
CA ILE A 394 -6.97 -17.85 -5.80
C ILE A 394 -7.63 -16.67 -6.50
N HIS A 395 -8.90 -16.83 -6.90
CA HIS A 395 -9.73 -15.74 -7.42
C HIS A 395 -10.01 -14.67 -6.35
N GLU A 396 -9.60 -13.43 -6.61
CA GLU A 396 -9.81 -12.28 -5.75
C GLU A 396 -10.59 -11.14 -6.45
N PRO A 397 -11.94 -11.18 -6.52
CA PRO A 397 -12.75 -10.16 -7.23
C PRO A 397 -12.49 -8.72 -6.76
N LEU A 398 -12.13 -8.53 -5.48
CA LEU A 398 -11.82 -7.21 -4.93
C LEU A 398 -10.52 -6.59 -5.48
N LEU A 399 -9.69 -7.39 -6.15
CA LEU A 399 -8.49 -6.96 -6.86
C LEU A 399 -8.73 -6.77 -8.36
N GLY A 400 -9.94 -7.08 -8.86
CA GLY A 400 -10.31 -6.99 -10.27
C GLY A 400 -9.88 -8.20 -11.10
N GLU A 401 -9.72 -9.36 -10.47
CA GLU A 401 -9.45 -10.64 -11.14
C GLU A 401 -10.76 -11.27 -11.62
N THR A 402 -10.77 -11.79 -12.86
CA THR A 402 -11.79 -12.74 -13.35
C THR A 402 -11.44 -14.15 -12.86
N ASN A 403 -12.38 -15.09 -13.00
CA ASN A 403 -12.21 -16.44 -12.50
C ASN A 403 -11.72 -17.37 -13.64
N PRO A 404 -10.47 -17.89 -13.59
CA PRO A 404 -9.86 -18.67 -14.69
C PRO A 404 -10.47 -20.03 -15.02
N CYS A 405 -11.64 -20.32 -14.47
CA CYS A 405 -12.33 -21.59 -14.52
C CYS A 405 -13.83 -21.41 -14.80
N ASP A 406 -14.23 -20.18 -15.13
CA ASP A 406 -15.60 -19.75 -15.31
C ASP A 406 -15.62 -18.63 -16.34
N ALA A 407 -15.94 -19.01 -17.59
CA ALA A 407 -15.85 -18.13 -18.75
C ALA A 407 -16.71 -16.85 -18.67
N ASP A 408 -17.65 -16.77 -17.73
CA ASP A 408 -18.57 -15.64 -17.48
C ASP A 408 -18.58 -15.44 -15.95
N THR A 409 -17.70 -14.56 -15.46
CA THR A 409 -17.37 -14.46 -14.03
C THR A 409 -18.53 -13.88 -13.21
N ASP A 410 -19.38 -13.04 -13.79
CA ASP A 410 -20.50 -12.40 -13.11
C ASP A 410 -21.90 -12.94 -13.51
N ASP A 411 -21.96 -13.93 -14.40
CA ASP A 411 -23.14 -14.66 -14.86
C ASP A 411 -24.15 -13.77 -15.62
N ASP A 412 -23.69 -12.76 -16.38
CA ASP A 412 -24.57 -11.80 -17.09
C ASP A 412 -24.94 -12.22 -18.53
N GLY A 413 -24.25 -13.23 -19.06
CA GLY A 413 -24.45 -13.77 -20.41
C GLY A 413 -23.43 -13.32 -21.45
N LEU A 414 -22.42 -12.52 -21.09
CA LEU A 414 -21.20 -12.30 -21.85
C LEU A 414 -20.04 -13.05 -21.20
N ASP A 415 -19.23 -13.72 -22.03
CA ASP A 415 -18.00 -14.33 -21.53
C ASP A 415 -16.95 -13.21 -21.25
N ASP A 416 -16.09 -13.34 -20.24
CA ASP A 416 -15.16 -12.28 -19.79
C ASP A 416 -14.25 -11.79 -20.95
N GLY A 417 -13.74 -12.72 -21.75
CA GLY A 417 -12.98 -12.43 -22.95
C GLY A 417 -13.78 -11.70 -24.03
N GLU A 418 -15.09 -11.94 -24.15
CA GLU A 418 -15.97 -11.17 -25.02
C GLU A 418 -16.04 -9.72 -24.56
N GLU A 419 -16.34 -9.49 -23.28
CA GLU A 419 -16.47 -8.16 -22.66
C GLU A 419 -15.22 -7.29 -22.84
N LEU A 420 -14.04 -7.83 -22.53
CA LEU A 420 -12.77 -7.11 -22.66
C LEU A 420 -12.39 -6.81 -24.12
N SER A 421 -12.92 -7.56 -25.08
CA SER A 421 -12.57 -7.45 -26.51
C SER A 421 -13.49 -6.53 -27.33
N ARG A 422 -14.57 -6.01 -26.72
CA ARG A 422 -15.52 -5.09 -27.37
C ARG A 422 -14.88 -3.74 -27.72
N ASP A 423 -15.49 -3.02 -28.66
CA ASP A 423 -15.04 -1.65 -29.01
C ASP A 423 -15.21 -0.67 -27.83
N GLU A 424 -16.29 -0.86 -27.05
CA GLU A 424 -16.52 -0.24 -25.74
C GLU A 424 -16.68 -1.39 -24.72
N PRO A 425 -15.64 -1.70 -23.94
CA PRO A 425 -15.64 -2.82 -22.99
C PRO A 425 -16.62 -2.62 -21.83
N THR A 426 -17.30 -3.70 -21.45
CA THR A 426 -18.02 -3.85 -20.19
C THR A 426 -17.08 -4.36 -19.09
N ASN A 427 -17.59 -4.56 -17.88
CA ASN A 427 -16.79 -5.01 -16.75
C ASN A 427 -17.11 -6.47 -16.39
N PRO A 428 -16.16 -7.42 -16.56
CA PRO A 428 -16.38 -8.86 -16.35
C PRO A 428 -16.50 -9.30 -14.88
N ASN A 429 -16.82 -8.37 -14.00
CA ASN A 429 -17.05 -8.62 -12.58
C ASN A 429 -18.28 -7.83 -12.09
N ASP A 430 -19.06 -7.26 -13.00
CA ASP A 430 -20.20 -6.41 -12.75
C ASP A 430 -21.32 -6.67 -13.77
N PHE A 431 -22.26 -7.51 -13.34
CA PHE A 431 -23.44 -7.99 -14.06
C PHE A 431 -24.29 -6.93 -14.82
N ASP A 432 -24.11 -5.65 -14.55
CA ASP A 432 -24.89 -4.51 -15.09
C ASP A 432 -24.00 -3.25 -15.06
N SER A 433 -23.25 -3.04 -16.14
CA SER A 433 -22.16 -2.07 -16.23
C SER A 433 -22.63 -0.62 -16.09
N ASP A 434 -23.81 -0.27 -16.58
CA ASP A 434 -24.34 1.10 -16.55
C ASP A 434 -25.43 1.33 -15.47
N ASN A 435 -25.80 0.27 -14.77
CA ASN A 435 -26.70 0.24 -13.62
C ASN A 435 -28.15 0.60 -13.94
N ASP A 436 -28.66 0.17 -15.10
CA ASP A 436 -30.03 0.40 -15.53
C ASP A 436 -31.01 -0.76 -15.21
N LEU A 437 -30.47 -1.85 -14.65
CA LEU A 437 -31.14 -3.11 -14.25
C LEU A 437 -31.30 -4.16 -15.36
N ILE A 438 -30.70 -3.96 -16.53
CA ILE A 438 -30.56 -5.00 -17.57
C ILE A 438 -29.14 -5.59 -17.47
N PRO A 439 -28.96 -6.92 -17.59
CA PRO A 439 -27.63 -7.51 -17.68
C PRO A 439 -26.95 -7.19 -19.00
N ASP A 440 -25.63 -6.97 -19.02
CA ASP A 440 -24.92 -6.51 -20.23
C ASP A 440 -25.12 -7.48 -21.40
N GLY A 441 -25.09 -8.79 -21.14
CA GLY A 441 -25.38 -9.81 -22.15
C GLY A 441 -26.77 -9.71 -22.76
N ALA A 442 -27.79 -9.36 -21.98
CA ALA A 442 -29.14 -9.15 -22.48
C ALA A 442 -29.23 -7.87 -23.33
N GLU A 443 -28.51 -6.81 -22.95
CA GLU A 443 -28.46 -5.58 -23.73
C GLU A 443 -27.82 -5.78 -25.09
N VAL A 444 -26.69 -6.49 -25.12
CA VAL A 444 -26.00 -6.85 -26.37
C VAL A 444 -26.89 -7.69 -27.29
N ASP A 445 -27.61 -8.67 -26.73
CA ASP A 445 -28.51 -9.54 -27.50
C ASP A 445 -29.73 -8.78 -28.05
N ASN A 446 -30.21 -7.77 -27.33
CA ASN A 446 -31.37 -6.96 -27.71
C ASN A 446 -31.02 -5.67 -28.48
N GLY A 447 -29.75 -5.30 -28.51
CA GLY A 447 -29.20 -4.21 -29.31
C GLY A 447 -29.15 -2.83 -28.64
N THR A 448 -29.30 -2.77 -27.31
CA THR A 448 -28.99 -1.58 -26.50
C THR A 448 -27.49 -1.51 -26.19
N ASP A 449 -27.01 -0.40 -25.65
CA ASP A 449 -25.60 -0.19 -25.30
C ASP A 449 -25.38 -0.44 -23.80
N PRO A 450 -24.69 -1.52 -23.39
CA PRO A 450 -24.52 -1.89 -21.98
C PRO A 450 -23.69 -0.93 -21.12
N ASN A 451 -23.14 0.12 -21.74
CA ASN A 451 -22.44 1.18 -21.05
C ASN A 451 -23.24 2.50 -21.03
N ASN A 452 -24.50 2.48 -21.44
CA ASN A 452 -25.35 3.65 -21.54
C ASN A 452 -26.82 3.36 -21.22
N ALA A 453 -27.18 3.64 -19.96
CA ALA A 453 -28.48 3.41 -19.35
C ALA A 453 -29.69 4.12 -19.99
N ASP A 454 -29.53 4.78 -21.14
CA ASP A 454 -30.54 5.51 -21.94
C ASP A 454 -30.00 5.55 -23.39
N SER A 455 -30.18 4.44 -24.11
CA SER A 455 -29.53 4.14 -25.39
C SER A 455 -29.90 5.12 -26.50
N ASP A 456 -31.14 5.62 -26.53
CA ASP A 456 -31.62 6.54 -27.55
C ASP A 456 -31.63 8.03 -27.12
N GLY A 457 -31.40 8.30 -25.83
CA GLY A 457 -31.24 9.64 -25.28
C GLY A 457 -32.54 10.42 -25.20
N ASP A 458 -33.64 9.73 -24.92
CA ASP A 458 -34.97 10.33 -24.78
C ASP A 458 -35.28 10.76 -23.33
N GLY A 459 -34.53 10.24 -22.36
CA GLY A 459 -34.65 10.51 -20.93
C GLY A 459 -35.34 9.40 -20.11
N LEU A 460 -35.72 8.29 -20.72
CA LEU A 460 -36.21 7.07 -20.11
C LEU A 460 -35.14 5.98 -20.22
N ASN A 461 -34.74 5.41 -19.09
CA ASN A 461 -33.70 4.38 -19.10
C ASN A 461 -34.18 3.06 -19.73
N ASP A 462 -33.33 2.34 -20.45
CA ASP A 462 -33.68 1.12 -21.20
C ASP A 462 -34.36 0.08 -20.28
N GLY A 463 -33.83 -0.15 -19.07
CA GLY A 463 -34.42 -1.04 -18.07
C GLY A 463 -35.82 -0.63 -17.59
N ARG A 464 -36.26 0.61 -17.80
CA ARG A 464 -37.65 1.05 -17.59
C ARG A 464 -38.53 0.84 -18.81
N GLU A 465 -37.94 0.83 -19.99
CA GLU A 465 -38.65 0.64 -21.24
C GLU A 465 -39.01 -0.82 -21.44
N VAL A 466 -38.03 -1.71 -21.29
CA VAL A 466 -38.18 -3.15 -21.59
C VAL A 466 -38.06 -4.06 -20.36
N GLY A 467 -37.76 -3.50 -19.19
CA GLY A 467 -37.60 -4.28 -17.97
C GLY A 467 -36.29 -5.09 -17.92
N ALA A 468 -36.11 -5.84 -16.84
CA ALA A 468 -34.83 -6.49 -16.50
C ALA A 468 -34.43 -7.68 -17.39
N ASP A 469 -35.23 -8.10 -18.37
CA ASP A 469 -34.82 -9.10 -19.35
C ASP A 469 -34.36 -8.50 -20.69
N GLY A 470 -34.44 -7.17 -20.84
CA GLY A 470 -34.04 -6.44 -22.03
C GLY A 470 -34.96 -6.66 -23.24
N VAL A 471 -36.01 -7.48 -23.11
CA VAL A 471 -36.83 -7.90 -24.25
C VAL A 471 -38.09 -7.05 -24.33
N ARG A 472 -38.20 -6.26 -25.40
CA ARG A 472 -39.41 -5.48 -25.66
C ARG A 472 -40.67 -6.35 -25.76
N ASP A 473 -41.57 -6.16 -24.82
CA ASP A 473 -42.88 -6.79 -24.70
C ASP A 473 -44.02 -5.89 -25.22
N ALA A 474 -45.23 -6.47 -25.31
CA ALA A 474 -46.40 -5.71 -25.74
C ALA A 474 -46.86 -4.73 -24.65
N GLY A 475 -46.74 -3.42 -24.92
CA GLY A 475 -47.06 -2.35 -23.98
C GLY A 475 -45.84 -1.61 -23.45
N GLU A 476 -44.68 -1.88 -24.03
CA GLU A 476 -43.38 -1.25 -23.73
C GLU A 476 -42.90 -0.39 -24.91
N THR A 477 -42.15 0.66 -24.57
CA THR A 477 -41.46 1.54 -25.53
C THR A 477 -40.26 0.82 -26.15
N ASP A 478 -39.64 1.41 -27.16
CA ASP A 478 -38.50 0.84 -27.86
C ASP A 478 -37.21 1.59 -27.45
N PRO A 479 -36.28 0.96 -26.72
CA PRO A 479 -35.13 1.66 -26.12
C PRO A 479 -34.08 2.13 -27.14
N ASN A 480 -34.36 1.95 -28.42
CA ASN A 480 -33.54 2.41 -29.53
C ASN A 480 -34.28 3.43 -30.42
N ASP A 481 -35.46 3.89 -29.99
CA ASP A 481 -36.30 4.82 -30.73
C ASP A 481 -36.92 5.87 -29.78
N PRO A 482 -36.41 7.11 -29.78
CA PRO A 482 -36.73 8.10 -28.74
C PRO A 482 -38.16 8.68 -28.81
N ASP A 483 -39.03 8.11 -29.65
CA ASP A 483 -40.42 8.49 -29.95
C ASP A 483 -41.12 7.25 -30.56
N SER A 484 -41.57 6.33 -29.70
CA SER A 484 -42.00 4.96 -30.05
C SER A 484 -43.22 4.90 -30.98
N ASP A 485 -44.03 5.94 -31.04
CA ASP A 485 -45.22 6.00 -31.88
C ASP A 485 -45.14 7.02 -33.04
N ASP A 486 -44.00 7.71 -33.14
CA ASP A 486 -43.62 8.72 -34.13
C ASP A 486 -44.53 9.96 -34.12
N ASP A 487 -45.05 10.41 -32.98
CA ASP A 487 -45.99 11.52 -32.90
C ASP A 487 -45.35 12.91 -32.75
N GLY A 488 -44.06 12.95 -32.43
CA GLY A 488 -43.25 14.15 -32.25
C GLY A 488 -42.95 14.51 -30.80
N LEU A 489 -43.49 13.79 -29.82
CA LEU A 489 -43.10 13.83 -28.41
C LEU A 489 -42.17 12.64 -28.11
N ARG A 490 -41.35 12.72 -27.05
CA ARG A 490 -40.37 11.66 -26.72
C ARG A 490 -40.90 10.80 -25.59
N ASP A 491 -40.65 9.50 -25.59
CA ASP A 491 -41.23 8.58 -24.60
C ASP A 491 -40.90 9.00 -23.16
N GLY A 492 -39.66 9.41 -22.88
CA GLY A 492 -39.25 9.95 -21.59
C GLY A 492 -40.05 11.19 -21.14
N ILE A 493 -40.46 12.06 -22.07
CA ILE A 493 -41.35 13.20 -21.78
C ILE A 493 -42.79 12.73 -21.56
N GLU A 494 -43.25 11.76 -22.34
CA GLU A 494 -44.61 11.22 -22.23
C GLU A 494 -44.83 10.45 -20.93
N VAL A 495 -43.80 9.74 -20.45
CA VAL A 495 -43.86 8.94 -19.22
C VAL A 495 -43.60 9.79 -17.97
N ASP A 496 -42.55 10.62 -17.98
CA ASP A 496 -42.06 11.35 -16.78
C ASP A 496 -42.32 12.87 -16.81
N GLY A 497 -42.94 13.39 -17.87
CA GLY A 497 -43.31 14.80 -18.02
C GLY A 497 -44.33 15.31 -17.00
N ASN A 498 -44.60 16.61 -17.00
CA ASN A 498 -45.59 17.20 -16.08
C ASN A 498 -47.03 17.01 -16.56
N ASN A 499 -47.23 16.71 -17.85
CA ASN A 499 -48.48 16.33 -18.47
C ASN A 499 -48.29 15.01 -19.24
N PRO A 500 -48.21 13.86 -18.54
CA PRO A 500 -47.94 12.56 -19.17
C PRO A 500 -49.00 12.18 -20.20
N THR A 501 -48.57 11.54 -21.27
CA THR A 501 -49.38 10.97 -22.35
C THR A 501 -49.08 9.47 -22.49
N ASN A 502 -49.62 8.80 -23.52
CA ASN A 502 -49.35 7.40 -23.77
C ASN A 502 -48.31 7.24 -24.89
N PRO A 503 -47.05 6.86 -24.60
CA PRO A 503 -45.95 6.82 -25.59
C PRO A 503 -46.09 5.73 -26.67
N LEU A 504 -47.22 5.03 -26.70
CA LEU A 504 -47.53 3.99 -27.68
C LEU A 504 -48.80 4.34 -28.48
N GLU A 505 -49.31 5.55 -28.32
CA GLU A 505 -50.54 6.05 -28.91
C GLU A 505 -50.41 7.53 -29.29
N ARG A 506 -50.14 7.76 -30.59
CA ARG A 506 -49.91 9.07 -31.22
C ARG A 506 -50.92 10.20 -30.94
N ASP A 507 -52.03 9.90 -30.30
CA ASP A 507 -53.19 10.77 -30.09
C ASP A 507 -53.90 10.20 -28.85
N THR A 508 -53.41 10.61 -27.67
CA THR A 508 -53.79 10.02 -26.38
C THR A 508 -55.28 10.17 -26.07
N ASP A 509 -55.90 11.26 -26.54
CA ASP A 509 -57.29 11.58 -26.24
C ASP A 509 -58.27 11.33 -27.41
N MET A 510 -57.73 10.97 -28.58
CA MET A 510 -58.43 10.57 -29.81
C MET A 510 -59.22 11.70 -30.47
N ASP A 511 -58.72 12.93 -30.42
CA ASP A 511 -59.38 14.10 -30.97
C ASP A 511 -58.97 14.42 -32.43
N GLY A 512 -57.88 13.81 -32.90
CA GLY A 512 -57.33 13.95 -34.25
C GLY A 512 -56.09 14.85 -34.38
N LEU A 513 -55.61 15.47 -33.29
CA LEU A 513 -54.26 15.99 -33.15
C LEU A 513 -53.32 14.91 -32.61
N THR A 514 -52.02 15.14 -32.68
CA THR A 514 -51.04 14.23 -32.07
C THR A 514 -50.47 14.86 -30.82
N ASP A 515 -49.99 14.08 -29.86
CA ASP A 515 -49.55 14.62 -28.57
C ASP A 515 -48.37 15.58 -28.78
N GLY A 516 -47.41 15.23 -29.65
CA GLY A 516 -46.34 16.14 -30.08
C GLY A 516 -46.78 17.39 -30.87
N ALA A 517 -47.98 17.40 -31.47
CA ALA A 517 -48.53 18.60 -32.10
C ALA A 517 -49.16 19.56 -31.08
N GLU A 518 -49.70 19.00 -30.00
CA GLU A 518 -50.31 19.74 -28.90
C GLU A 518 -49.25 20.27 -27.92
N ASP A 519 -48.18 19.52 -27.65
CA ASP A 519 -46.95 20.02 -27.01
C ASP A 519 -45.89 20.40 -28.05
N ALA A 520 -46.17 21.45 -28.82
CA ALA A 520 -45.33 21.89 -29.93
C ALA A 520 -43.88 22.24 -29.54
N ASN A 521 -43.61 22.46 -28.26
CA ASN A 521 -42.29 22.78 -27.74
C ASN A 521 -41.59 21.58 -27.06
N GLY A 522 -42.30 20.47 -26.87
CA GLY A 522 -41.77 19.18 -26.40
C GLY A 522 -41.24 19.22 -24.97
N ASN A 523 -41.91 19.94 -24.07
CA ASN A 523 -41.45 20.12 -22.69
C ASN A 523 -42.31 19.39 -21.64
N GLY A 524 -43.31 18.62 -22.09
CA GLY A 524 -44.25 17.87 -21.29
C GLY A 524 -45.16 18.76 -20.44
N GLN A 525 -45.50 19.97 -20.87
CA GLN A 525 -46.38 20.91 -20.18
C GLN A 525 -47.32 21.61 -21.17
N VAL A 526 -48.55 21.87 -20.72
CA VAL A 526 -49.49 22.72 -21.48
C VAL A 526 -49.09 24.19 -21.32
N ASP A 527 -48.50 24.78 -22.36
CA ASP A 527 -48.12 26.20 -22.39
C ASP A 527 -49.18 27.10 -23.09
N PRO A 528 -49.10 28.43 -22.92
CA PRO A 528 -50.00 29.33 -23.63
C PRO A 528 -49.86 29.23 -25.15
N GLY A 529 -50.92 28.76 -25.81
CA GLY A 529 -50.98 28.54 -27.25
C GLY A 529 -50.90 27.07 -27.67
N GLU A 530 -50.92 26.15 -26.70
CA GLU A 530 -50.98 24.70 -26.83
C GLU A 530 -52.31 24.19 -26.25
N THR A 531 -52.91 23.19 -26.88
CA THR A 531 -54.03 22.40 -26.33
C THR A 531 -53.48 21.33 -25.38
N ASP A 532 -54.34 20.66 -24.63
CA ASP A 532 -53.91 19.62 -23.67
C ASP A 532 -54.13 18.24 -24.31
N PRO A 533 -53.07 17.46 -24.62
CA PRO A 533 -53.20 16.17 -25.32
C PRO A 533 -53.94 15.07 -24.55
N ASN A 534 -54.45 15.39 -23.36
CA ASN A 534 -55.33 14.52 -22.58
C ASN A 534 -56.80 14.98 -22.56
N ILE A 535 -57.17 16.03 -23.31
CA ILE A 535 -58.49 16.68 -23.29
C ILE A 535 -58.99 16.95 -24.71
N PRO A 536 -59.94 16.15 -25.25
CA PRO A 536 -60.32 16.21 -26.67
C PRO A 536 -61.03 17.47 -27.15
N ASP A 537 -61.38 18.38 -26.23
CA ASP A 537 -62.23 19.56 -26.42
C ASP A 537 -61.79 20.55 -25.31
N PHE A 538 -60.72 21.29 -25.60
CA PHE A 538 -59.96 22.05 -24.61
C PHE A 538 -60.75 23.24 -24.06
N ASP A 539 -61.58 23.88 -24.88
CA ASP A 539 -62.43 25.01 -24.47
C ASP A 539 -63.82 24.58 -23.96
N GLY A 540 -64.26 23.36 -24.29
CA GLY A 540 -65.48 22.73 -23.81
C GLY A 540 -66.75 23.16 -24.55
N ASP A 541 -66.62 23.62 -25.80
CA ASP A 541 -67.74 24.11 -26.60
C ASP A 541 -68.55 22.98 -27.30
N GLY A 542 -67.96 21.78 -27.36
CA GLY A 542 -68.54 20.56 -27.93
C GLY A 542 -68.07 20.21 -29.34
N VAL A 543 -67.05 20.89 -29.87
CA VAL A 543 -66.23 20.48 -31.02
C VAL A 543 -64.86 20.04 -30.48
N ASN A 544 -64.24 19.02 -31.09
CA ASN A 544 -62.92 18.58 -30.67
C ASN A 544 -61.81 19.42 -31.32
N ASP A 545 -60.67 19.60 -30.65
CA ASP A 545 -59.61 20.52 -31.09
C ASP A 545 -59.07 20.14 -32.49
N GLY A 546 -58.88 18.85 -32.74
CA GLY A 546 -58.49 18.32 -34.06
C GLY A 546 -59.48 18.63 -35.19
N ASP A 547 -60.80 18.60 -34.90
CA ASP A 547 -61.84 18.99 -35.84
C ASP A 547 -61.80 20.50 -36.12
N GLU A 548 -61.49 21.31 -35.12
CA GLU A 548 -61.36 22.76 -35.24
C GLU A 548 -60.15 23.16 -36.07
N VAL A 549 -58.97 22.60 -35.75
CA VAL A 549 -57.74 22.79 -36.53
C VAL A 549 -57.95 22.38 -37.99
N MET A 550 -58.65 21.26 -38.24
CA MET A 550 -58.97 20.81 -39.60
C MET A 550 -59.92 21.75 -40.35
N ASN A 551 -60.91 22.33 -39.66
CA ASN A 551 -61.90 23.24 -40.24
C ASN A 551 -61.47 24.71 -40.23
N GLY A 552 -60.35 25.03 -39.56
CA GLY A 552 -59.78 26.37 -39.44
C GLY A 552 -60.51 27.26 -38.43
N THR A 553 -61.13 26.66 -37.41
CA THR A 553 -61.66 27.35 -36.21
C THR A 553 -60.59 27.33 -35.09
N ASP A 554 -60.87 27.96 -33.95
CA ASP A 554 -59.85 28.29 -32.93
C ASP A 554 -60.10 27.45 -31.67
N PRO A 555 -59.26 26.44 -31.34
CA PRO A 555 -59.47 25.50 -30.23
C PRO A 555 -59.32 26.09 -28.82
N PHE A 556 -59.47 27.41 -28.71
CA PHE A 556 -59.33 28.20 -27.50
C PHE A 556 -60.50 29.17 -27.28
N ASP A 557 -61.52 29.19 -28.15
CA ASP A 557 -62.67 30.12 -28.10
C ASP A 557 -63.97 29.50 -28.67
N ASP A 558 -65.03 29.47 -27.85
CA ASP A 558 -66.36 28.96 -28.23
C ASP A 558 -66.84 29.46 -29.65
N ASP A 559 -67.17 28.53 -30.57
CA ASP A 559 -67.55 28.79 -31.98
C ASP A 559 -69.00 29.31 -32.26
#